data_AF-A0A8H4AMI5-F1
#
_entry.id   AF-A0A8H4AMI5-F1
#
_cell.length_a   1.000
_cell.length_b   1.000
_cell.length_c   1.000
_cell.angle_alpha   90.00
_cell.angle_beta   90.00
_cell.angle_gamma   90.00
#
_symmetry.space_group_name_H-M   'P 1'
#
loop_
_entity.id
_entity.type
_entity.pdbx_description
1 polymer ?
#
loop_
_entity_poly.entity_id
_entity_poly.type
_entity_poly.pdbx_seq_one_letter_code
_entity_poly.pdbx_strand_id
1 'polypeptide(L)'
;MAEFSSEKEHQTEKNQSIKSIQWVTSQSGKVPEKAYIFHGKVIGRGVYNHGVHIGYIDTSEGGLIIGWAGCKVLLHKYQVLVAENVELMWIKISGRLQITGVKAGSENVSLNN
;
A
#
# COMPACT_ATOMS: atom_id res chain seq x y z
N MET A 1 -34.04 -55.29 6.56
CA MET A 1 -34.18 -54.25 5.53
C MET A 1 -33.64 -52.97 6.17
N ALA A 2 -32.49 -52.51 5.69
CA ALA A 2 -31.77 -51.36 6.23
C ALA A 2 -32.30 -50.07 5.59
N GLU A 3 -32.34 -48.97 6.33
CA GLU A 3 -32.21 -47.63 5.75
C GLU A 3 -31.59 -46.70 6.80
N PHE A 4 -30.27 -46.57 6.68
CA PHE A 4 -29.46 -45.49 7.23
C PHE A 4 -29.93 -44.19 6.60
N SER A 5 -30.46 -43.25 7.39
CA SER A 5 -30.70 -41.88 6.93
C SER A 5 -29.47 -41.05 7.25
N SER A 6 -28.79 -40.60 6.20
CA SER A 6 -27.54 -39.86 6.22
C SER A 6 -27.74 -38.44 6.76
N GLU A 7 -27.13 -38.16 7.91
CA GLU A 7 -26.87 -36.80 8.35
C GLU A 7 -25.91 -36.15 7.33
N LYS A 8 -26.43 -35.17 6.58
CA LYS A 8 -25.62 -34.42 5.62
C LYS A 8 -24.61 -33.58 6.37
N GLU A 9 -23.35 -33.92 6.17
CA GLU A 9 -22.17 -33.22 6.66
C GLU A 9 -22.26 -31.71 6.37
N HIS A 10 -22.15 -30.93 7.44
CA HIS A 10 -21.95 -29.49 7.41
C HIS A 10 -20.53 -29.22 6.88
N GLN A 11 -20.42 -28.97 5.58
CA GLN A 11 -19.15 -28.55 4.97
C GLN A 11 -18.89 -27.10 5.35
N THR A 12 -18.15 -26.90 6.45
CA THR A 12 -17.53 -25.63 6.80
C THR A 12 -16.48 -25.29 5.74
N GLU A 13 -16.87 -24.48 4.77
CA GLU A 13 -15.95 -23.90 3.79
C GLU A 13 -14.83 -23.17 4.53
N LYS A 14 -13.60 -23.69 4.41
CA LYS A 14 -12.39 -22.95 4.74
C LYS A 14 -12.26 -21.81 3.73
N ASN A 15 -12.89 -20.68 4.01
CA ASN A 15 -12.76 -19.45 3.25
C ASN A 15 -11.29 -19.00 3.33
N GLN A 16 -10.46 -19.42 2.38
CA GLN A 16 -9.04 -19.07 2.35
C GLN A 16 -8.92 -17.58 2.08
N SER A 17 -8.53 -16.83 3.11
CA SER A 17 -8.32 -15.40 3.08
C SER A 17 -7.34 -15.04 1.95
N ILE A 18 -7.82 -14.30 0.94
CA ILE A 18 -6.99 -13.88 -0.20
C ILE A 18 -5.86 -13.01 0.33
N LYS A 19 -4.61 -13.39 0.02
CA LYS A 19 -3.43 -12.58 0.29
C LYS A 19 -3.22 -11.62 -0.87
N SER A 20 -3.26 -10.32 -0.62
CA SER A 20 -3.02 -9.33 -1.67
C SER A 20 -2.26 -8.11 -1.18
N ILE A 21 -1.45 -7.54 -2.07
CA ILE A 21 -0.79 -6.25 -1.89
C ILE A 21 -1.03 -5.41 -3.14
N GLN A 22 -1.52 -4.19 -2.96
CA GLN A 22 -1.91 -3.33 -4.08
C GLN A 22 -1.87 -1.84 -3.72
N TRP A 23 -1.74 -1.01 -4.75
CA TRP A 23 -1.85 0.44 -4.66
C TRP A 23 -3.24 0.87 -5.08
N VAL A 24 -4.05 1.33 -4.13
CA VAL A 24 -5.45 1.72 -4.37
C VAL A 24 -5.54 3.24 -4.48
N THR A 25 -6.09 3.74 -5.59
CA THR A 25 -6.30 5.18 -5.79
C THR A 25 -7.23 5.74 -4.72
N SER A 26 -6.86 6.88 -4.16
CA SER A 26 -7.64 7.61 -3.16
C SER A 26 -7.44 9.11 -3.30
N GLN A 27 -8.24 9.89 -2.57
CA GLN A 27 -8.17 11.35 -2.62
C GLN A 27 -8.70 12.01 -1.35
N SER A 28 -8.31 13.26 -1.14
CA SER A 28 -8.89 14.17 -0.13
C SER A 28 -8.94 13.56 1.27
N GLY A 29 -7.84 12.96 1.72
CA GLY A 29 -7.72 12.36 3.06
C GLY A 29 -8.40 11.00 3.23
N LYS A 30 -9.10 10.48 2.21
CA LYS A 30 -9.72 9.14 2.30
C LYS A 30 -8.66 8.06 2.42
N VAL A 31 -8.94 7.08 3.27
CA VAL A 31 -8.11 5.90 3.51
C VAL A 31 -8.98 4.67 3.22
N PRO A 32 -8.63 3.83 2.22
CA PRO A 32 -9.31 2.57 1.97
C PRO A 32 -9.22 1.62 3.17
N GLU A 33 -10.16 0.68 3.27
CA GLU A 33 -10.07 -0.40 4.24
C GLU A 33 -8.78 -1.22 4.03
N LYS A 34 -8.28 -1.82 5.11
CA LYS A 34 -7.07 -2.67 5.10
C LYS A 34 -5.82 -1.94 4.59
N ALA A 35 -5.81 -0.61 4.68
CA ALA A 35 -4.62 0.17 4.43
C ALA A 35 -3.50 -0.25 5.37
N TYR A 36 -2.29 -0.35 4.83
CA TYR A 36 -1.13 -0.67 5.62
C TYR A 36 -0.73 0.53 6.49
N ILE A 37 -0.64 0.30 7.79
CA ILE A 37 -0.28 1.31 8.80
C ILE A 37 1.08 0.92 9.40
N PHE A 38 2.00 1.88 9.39
CA PHE A 38 3.28 1.75 10.06
C PHE A 38 3.52 2.93 11.00
N HIS A 39 3.77 2.66 12.28
CA HIS A 39 3.96 3.68 13.31
C HIS A 39 2.86 4.76 13.33
N GLY A 40 1.60 4.35 13.18
CA GLY A 40 0.44 5.25 13.16
C GLY A 40 0.27 6.08 11.88
N LYS A 41 1.08 5.82 10.83
CA LYS A 41 1.00 6.49 9.54
C LYS A 41 0.53 5.52 8.46
N VAL A 42 -0.43 5.96 7.66
CA VAL A 42 -0.88 5.20 6.48
C VAL A 42 0.10 5.46 5.34
N ILE A 43 0.58 4.40 4.69
CA ILE A 43 1.56 4.53 3.61
C ILE A 43 0.86 4.82 2.28
N GLY A 44 1.36 5.82 1.57
CA GLY A 44 0.85 6.18 0.25
C GLY A 44 1.93 6.59 -0.73
N ARG A 45 1.53 6.77 -1.98
CA ARG A 45 2.37 7.31 -3.04
C ARG A 45 1.60 8.20 -3.99
N GLY A 46 2.28 9.14 -4.62
CA GLY A 46 1.68 10.06 -5.59
C GLY A 46 2.66 10.43 -6.69
N VAL A 47 2.14 10.92 -7.81
CA VAL A 47 2.96 11.47 -8.88
C VAL A 47 3.17 12.96 -8.62
N TYR A 48 4.42 13.39 -8.57
CA TYR A 48 4.80 14.79 -8.45
C TYR A 48 6.10 15.03 -9.22
N ASN A 49 6.18 16.14 -9.96
CA ASN A 49 7.34 16.54 -10.75
C ASN A 49 7.99 15.38 -11.56
N HIS A 50 7.19 14.69 -12.39
CA HIS A 50 7.61 13.56 -13.23
C HIS A 50 8.15 12.33 -12.48
N GLY A 51 7.94 12.27 -11.17
CA GLY A 51 8.32 11.16 -10.32
C GLY A 51 7.19 10.57 -9.50
N VAL A 52 7.40 9.35 -9.01
CA VAL A 52 6.52 8.70 -8.02
C VAL A 52 7.17 8.86 -6.66
N HIS A 53 6.46 9.46 -5.71
CA HIS A 53 6.96 9.76 -4.38
C HIS A 53 6.17 9.00 -3.33
N ILE A 54 6.87 8.26 -2.46
CA ILE A 54 6.28 7.63 -1.27
C ILE A 54 6.17 8.67 -0.16
N GLY A 55 5.12 8.55 0.65
CA GLY A 55 4.89 9.40 1.80
C GLY A 55 3.89 8.79 2.76
N TYR A 56 3.28 9.63 3.57
CA TYR A 56 2.20 9.24 4.48
C TYR A 56 0.94 10.06 4.27
N ILE A 57 -0.22 9.45 4.48
CA ILE A 57 -1.49 10.17 4.43
C ILE A 57 -1.65 10.92 5.75
N ASP A 58 -1.96 12.20 5.65
CA ASP A 58 -2.43 13.03 6.74
C ASP A 58 -3.91 13.34 6.47
N THR A 59 -4.79 12.73 7.28
CA THR A 59 -6.24 12.89 7.13
C THR A 59 -6.71 14.27 7.59
N SER A 60 -5.95 14.95 8.45
CA SER A 60 -6.26 16.31 8.91
C SER A 60 -5.93 17.37 7.86
N GLU A 61 -4.82 17.18 7.14
CA GLU A 61 -4.44 18.00 5.97
C GLU A 61 -5.17 17.56 4.68
N GLY A 62 -5.88 16.44 4.72
CA GLY A 62 -6.69 15.95 3.61
C GLY A 62 -5.88 15.41 2.43
N GLY A 63 -4.72 14.79 2.65
CA GLY A 63 -3.95 14.23 1.54
C GLY A 63 -2.67 13.49 1.90
N LEU A 64 -1.91 13.14 0.87
CA LEU A 64 -0.60 12.51 0.97
C LEU A 64 0.48 13.58 1.15
N ILE A 65 1.26 13.48 2.22
CA ILE A 65 2.47 14.27 2.45
C ILE A 65 3.68 13.52 1.88
N ILE A 66 4.34 14.12 0.88
CA ILE A 66 5.61 13.64 0.33
C ILE A 66 6.75 14.61 0.67
N GLY A 67 7.98 14.11 0.66
CA GLY A 67 9.19 14.93 0.63
C GLY A 67 9.63 15.19 -0.81
N TRP A 68 9.88 16.44 -1.16
CA TRP A 68 10.46 16.82 -2.45
C TRP A 68 11.33 18.07 -2.31
N ALA A 69 12.53 18.05 -2.87
CA ALA A 69 13.48 19.19 -2.87
C ALA A 69 13.66 19.87 -1.48
N GLY A 70 13.74 19.07 -0.41
CA GLY A 70 13.91 19.56 0.97
C GLY A 70 12.62 20.06 1.64
N CYS A 71 11.49 20.07 0.94
CA CYS A 71 10.21 20.54 1.43
C CYS A 71 9.18 19.41 1.55
N LYS A 72 8.11 19.67 2.33
CA LYS A 72 6.90 18.84 2.32
C LYS A 72 5.97 19.32 1.21
N VAL A 73 5.37 18.39 0.48
CA VAL A 73 4.35 18.67 -0.55
C VAL A 73 3.10 17.86 -0.23
N LEU A 74 1.94 18.52 -0.28
CA LEU A 74 0.63 17.91 -0.10
C LEU A 74 0.02 17.54 -1.46
N LEU A 75 -0.35 16.27 -1.63
CA LEU A 75 -1.06 15.78 -2.81
C LEU A 75 -2.47 15.32 -2.42
N HIS A 76 -3.49 15.90 -3.04
CA HIS A 76 -4.89 15.51 -2.80
C HIS A 76 -5.35 14.29 -3.60
N LYS A 77 -4.60 13.89 -4.64
CA LYS A 77 -4.83 12.64 -5.39
C LYS A 77 -3.59 11.76 -5.24
N TYR A 78 -3.79 10.53 -4.80
CA TYR A 78 -2.71 9.62 -4.43
C TYR A 78 -3.18 8.17 -4.50
N GLN A 79 -2.28 7.25 -4.17
CA GLN A 79 -2.58 5.85 -3.97
C GLN A 79 -2.18 5.46 -2.55
N VAL A 80 -2.98 4.61 -1.90
CA VAL A 80 -2.72 4.03 -0.59
C VAL A 80 -2.23 2.60 -0.76
N LEU A 81 -1.24 2.20 0.03
CA LEU A 81 -0.82 0.80 0.10
C LEU A 81 -1.85 0.01 0.89
N VAL A 82 -2.52 -0.94 0.24
CA VAL A 82 -3.45 -1.88 0.88
C VAL A 82 -2.76 -3.25 0.94
N ALA A 83 -2.71 -3.82 2.14
CA ALA A 83 -2.09 -5.12 2.39
C ALA A 83 -3.09 -5.96 3.18
N GLU A 84 -3.66 -6.96 2.52
CA GLU A 84 -4.66 -7.84 3.09
C GLU A 84 -4.08 -9.24 3.26
N ASN A 85 -4.06 -9.74 4.49
CA ASN A 85 -3.54 -11.08 4.86
C ASN A 85 -2.07 -11.31 4.46
N VAL A 86 -1.30 -10.22 4.33
CA VAL A 86 0.13 -10.21 4.00
C VAL A 86 0.88 -9.57 5.16
N GLU A 87 1.97 -10.21 5.58
CA GLU A 87 2.92 -9.62 6.53
C GLU A 87 3.98 -8.84 5.77
N LEU A 88 4.20 -7.58 6.16
CA LEU A 88 5.25 -6.73 5.63
C LEU A 88 6.33 -6.53 6.68
N MET A 89 7.59 -6.67 6.28
CA MET A 89 8.74 -6.52 7.15
C MET A 89 9.58 -5.32 6.73
N TRP A 90 9.93 -4.47 7.70
CA TRP A 90 10.92 -3.42 7.51
C TRP A 90 12.31 -4.01 7.69
N ILE A 91 13.10 -3.99 6.62
CA ILE A 91 14.47 -4.46 6.63
C ILE A 91 15.39 -3.25 6.71
N LYS A 92 16.30 -3.23 7.69
CA LYS A 92 17.33 -2.20 7.78
C LYS A 92 18.31 -2.38 6.63
N ILE A 93 18.46 -1.35 5.81
CA ILE A 93 19.41 -1.31 4.71
C ILE A 93 20.25 -0.05 4.85
N SER A 94 21.55 -0.17 4.57
CA SER A 94 22.49 0.95 4.52
C SER A 94 23.10 1.05 3.13
N GLY A 95 23.35 2.28 2.65
CA GLY A 95 23.87 2.51 1.31
C GLY A 95 22.77 2.46 0.24
N ARG A 96 23.17 2.22 -1.01
CA ARG A 96 22.24 2.18 -2.15
C ARG A 96 21.51 0.84 -2.18
N LEU A 97 20.18 0.88 -2.16
CA LEU A 97 19.36 -0.30 -2.38
C LEU A 97 19.53 -0.79 -3.83
N GLN A 98 20.07 -1.99 -4.01
CA GLN A 98 20.12 -2.69 -5.30
C GLN A 98 19.08 -3.80 -5.30
N ILE A 99 17.85 -3.44 -5.68
CA ILE A 99 16.77 -4.40 -5.89
C ILE A 99 16.30 -4.32 -7.34
N THR A 100 16.23 -5.48 -7.99
CA THR A 100 15.68 -5.61 -9.35
C THR A 100 14.21 -5.98 -9.27
N GLY A 101 13.40 -5.50 -10.22
CA GLY A 101 11.98 -5.90 -10.33
C GLY A 101 11.00 -5.21 -9.36
N VAL A 102 11.46 -4.32 -8.47
CA VAL A 102 10.58 -3.51 -7.60
C VAL A 102 10.56 -2.06 -8.10
N LYS A 103 9.39 -1.59 -8.57
CA LYS A 103 9.16 -0.16 -8.83
C LYS A 103 8.81 0.54 -7.51
N ALA A 104 9.82 1.13 -6.89
CA ALA A 104 9.66 2.09 -5.81
C ALA A 104 9.37 3.49 -6.39
N GLY A 105 9.64 4.55 -5.62
CA GLY A 105 9.65 5.89 -6.18
C GLY A 105 10.66 6.01 -7.32
N SER A 106 10.29 6.70 -8.39
CA SER A 106 11.17 6.97 -9.53
C SER A 106 11.27 8.46 -9.71
N GLU A 107 12.47 9.01 -9.80
CA GLU A 107 12.70 10.40 -10.20
C GLU A 107 13.28 10.38 -11.61
N ASN A 108 12.62 11.04 -12.56
CA ASN A 108 13.26 11.32 -13.85
C ASN A 108 14.12 12.57 -13.65
N VAL A 109 15.41 12.37 -13.39
CA VAL A 109 16.37 13.48 -13.43
C VAL A 109 16.69 13.74 -14.90
N SER A 110 16.11 14.80 -15.46
CA SER A 110 16.66 15.39 -16.68
C SER A 110 18.05 15.92 -16.34
N LEU A 111 19.10 15.22 -16.77
CA LEU A 111 20.45 15.79 -16.78
C LEU A 111 20.45 16.86 -17.87
N ASN A 112 20.43 18.13 -17.46
CA ASN A 112 20.74 19.21 -18.38
C ASN A 112 22.27 19.16 -18.59
N ASN A 113 22.67 18.85 -19.83
CA ASN A 113 24.06 18.93 -20.30
C ASN A 113 24.59 20.37 -20.23
#